data_AF-A0A2E0GAP1-F1
#
_entry.id   AF-A0A2E0GAP1-F1
#
_cell.length_a   1.000
_cell.length_b   1.000
_cell.length_c   1.000
_cell.angle_alpha   90.00
_cell.angle_beta   90.00
_cell.angle_gamma   90.00
#
_symmetry.space_group_name_H-M   'P 1'
#
loop_
_entity.id
_entity.type
_entity.pdbx_description
1 polymer ?
#
loop_
_entity_poly.entity_id
_entity_poly.type
_entity_poly.pdbx_seq_one_letter_code
_entity_poly.pdbx_strand_id
1 'polypeptide(L)'
;MKKLISIFIILVCFVSKSEGSAIERLYLESRLIDKFQAELYENPDDFIIGNPEGDITIVEFFDYNCGYCKRALADLNAVISKNPNVRVVLKDYPILNENSYELSQLSIAAGFQGKYFEYHTELLNKPGRVTYQMAIDIAAEIGLDIEKLEQDFKSQEVNDMIANNKVLGYSLSVSGTPSYFIRDLNMRGAVGFEALQEAVNYASEYERIDNYISQQAESGNKEAYKVMLRYGLY
;
A
#
# COMPACT_ATOMS: atom_id res chain seq x y z
N MET A 1 -19.78 -47.48 -53.02
CA MET A 1 -18.50 -46.75 -53.07
C MET A 1 -18.42 -45.87 -51.81
N LYS A 2 -18.02 -46.42 -50.65
CA LYS A 2 -16.67 -46.32 -50.06
C LYS A 2 -15.95 -44.99 -50.33
N LYS A 3 -15.87 -44.13 -49.30
CA LYS A 3 -14.64 -43.46 -48.83
C LYS A 3 -14.81 -42.99 -47.39
N LEU A 4 -14.05 -43.60 -46.48
CA LEU A 4 -13.65 -43.05 -45.19
C LEU A 4 -12.81 -41.77 -45.40
N ILE A 5 -12.74 -40.88 -44.40
CA ILE A 5 -11.51 -40.24 -43.88
C ILE A 5 -11.82 -39.43 -42.60
N SER A 6 -11.01 -39.66 -41.54
CA SER A 6 -10.65 -38.85 -40.34
C SER A 6 -11.76 -38.35 -39.40
N ILE A 7 -11.88 -38.77 -38.13
CA ILE A 7 -10.95 -38.62 -36.98
C ILE A 7 -10.24 -37.26 -36.95
N PHE A 8 -10.77 -36.29 -36.19
CA PHE A 8 -10.03 -35.53 -35.18
C PHE A 8 -10.96 -34.58 -34.41
N ILE A 9 -11.13 -34.85 -33.12
CA ILE A 9 -11.08 -33.88 -32.01
C ILE A 9 -11.52 -32.45 -32.37
N ILE A 10 -12.79 -32.15 -32.14
CA ILE A 10 -13.22 -30.82 -31.68
C ILE A 10 -14.19 -31.06 -30.51
N LEU A 11 -13.68 -31.75 -29.48
CA LEU A 11 -14.11 -31.41 -28.12
C LEU A 11 -13.42 -30.08 -27.84
N VAL A 12 -14.02 -28.98 -28.32
CA VAL A 12 -13.81 -27.67 -27.72
C VAL A 12 -14.37 -27.84 -26.32
N CYS A 13 -13.52 -28.32 -25.42
CA CYS A 13 -13.63 -28.00 -24.02
C CYS A 13 -13.74 -26.48 -23.99
N PHE A 14 -14.98 -26.02 -23.84
CA PHE A 14 -15.39 -25.13 -22.77
C PHE A 14 -14.33 -25.06 -21.66
N VAL A 15 -13.20 -24.39 -21.91
CA VAL A 15 -12.41 -23.78 -20.86
C VAL A 15 -13.09 -22.45 -20.61
N SER A 16 -14.25 -22.53 -19.96
CA SER A 16 -14.77 -21.40 -19.22
C SER A 16 -13.66 -20.97 -18.28
N LYS A 17 -13.20 -19.72 -18.41
CA LYS A 17 -12.49 -19.00 -17.36
C LYS A 17 -13.22 -19.23 -16.02
N SER A 18 -12.78 -20.18 -15.21
CA SER A 18 -13.05 -20.13 -13.79
C SER A 18 -11.87 -19.40 -13.18
N GLU A 19 -11.92 -18.07 -13.21
CA GLU A 19 -11.27 -17.31 -12.14
C GLU A 19 -11.80 -17.92 -10.84
N GLY A 20 -10.91 -18.30 -9.92
CA GLY A 20 -11.25 -19.10 -8.73
C GLY A 20 -12.46 -18.58 -7.93
N SER A 21 -12.96 -19.37 -6.99
CA SER A 21 -14.11 -18.90 -6.19
C SER A 21 -13.80 -17.59 -5.46
N ALA A 22 -14.82 -16.78 -5.11
CA ALA A 22 -14.59 -15.55 -4.35
C ALA A 22 -13.83 -15.82 -3.03
N ILE A 23 -14.10 -16.96 -2.40
CA ILE A 23 -13.40 -17.43 -1.20
C ILE A 23 -11.93 -17.71 -1.48
N GLU A 24 -11.62 -18.36 -2.61
CA GLU A 24 -10.25 -18.66 -3.01
C GLU A 24 -9.44 -17.39 -3.24
N ARG A 25 -10.04 -16.37 -3.86
CA ARG A 25 -9.38 -15.06 -4.03
C ARG A 25 -9.09 -14.39 -2.70
N LEU A 26 -10.07 -14.31 -1.79
CA LEU A 26 -9.89 -13.72 -0.46
C LEU A 26 -8.82 -14.47 0.34
N TYR A 27 -8.84 -15.80 0.27
CA TYR A 27 -7.84 -16.64 0.93
C TYR A 27 -6.43 -16.39 0.38
N LEU A 28 -6.26 -16.36 -0.94
CA LEU A 28 -4.96 -16.08 -1.56
C LEU A 28 -4.46 -14.67 -1.23
N GLU A 29 -5.35 -13.68 -1.24
CA GLU A 29 -5.02 -12.29 -0.90
C GLU A 29 -4.53 -12.15 0.54
N SER A 30 -5.28 -12.69 1.51
CA SER A 30 -4.86 -12.74 2.92
C SER A 30 -3.51 -13.44 3.08
N ARG A 31 -3.30 -14.59 2.43
CA ARG A 31 -2.03 -15.33 2.49
C ARG A 31 -0.84 -14.57 1.88
N LEU A 32 -1.08 -13.72 0.88
CA LEU A 32 -0.05 -12.87 0.30
C LEU A 32 0.30 -11.72 1.24
N ILE A 33 -0.70 -11.10 1.88
CA ILE A 33 -0.47 -10.07 2.90
C ILE A 33 0.36 -10.67 4.05
N ASP A 34 -0.02 -11.83 4.58
CA ASP A 34 0.73 -12.52 5.65
C ASP A 34 2.18 -12.81 5.23
N LYS A 35 2.38 -13.22 3.98
CA LYS A 35 3.70 -13.57 3.46
C LYS A 35 4.64 -12.35 3.38
N PHE A 36 4.10 -11.18 3.05
CA PHE A 36 4.87 -9.95 2.82
C PHE A 36 4.67 -8.92 3.94
N GLN A 37 4.25 -9.37 5.14
CA GLN A 37 3.91 -8.48 6.26
C GLN A 37 5.10 -7.57 6.66
N ALA A 38 6.31 -8.11 6.69
CA ALA A 38 7.52 -7.32 7.01
C ALA A 38 7.79 -6.23 5.95
N GLU A 39 7.77 -6.57 4.67
CA GLU A 39 8.01 -5.60 3.58
C GLU A 39 6.88 -4.58 3.43
N LEU A 40 5.65 -4.96 3.83
CA LEU A 40 4.46 -4.14 3.73
C LEU A 40 4.36 -3.12 4.87
N TYR A 41 4.63 -3.53 6.12
CA TYR A 41 4.38 -2.71 7.31
C TYR A 41 5.65 -2.24 8.03
N GLU A 42 6.76 -2.97 7.93
CA GLU A 42 7.92 -2.83 8.82
C GLU A 42 9.23 -2.53 8.07
N ASN A 43 9.19 -2.24 6.77
CA ASN A 43 10.41 -1.91 6.03
C ASN A 43 11.03 -0.61 6.58
N PRO A 44 12.27 -0.64 7.11
CA PRO A 44 12.90 0.52 7.74
C PRO A 44 13.17 1.68 6.78
N ASP A 45 13.19 1.42 5.47
CA ASP A 45 13.41 2.44 4.44
C ASP A 45 12.13 3.22 4.11
N ASP A 46 10.97 2.78 4.61
CA ASP A 46 9.70 3.44 4.30
C ASP A 46 9.55 4.80 4.96
N PHE A 47 8.89 5.71 4.25
CA PHE A 47 8.44 6.96 4.84
C PHE A 47 7.12 6.78 5.59
N ILE A 48 7.12 7.24 6.84
CA ILE A 48 6.00 7.12 7.76
C ILE A 48 5.43 8.52 8.05
N ILE A 49 4.10 8.63 8.03
CA ILE A 49 3.35 9.82 8.43
C ILE A 49 2.30 9.45 9.48
N GLY A 50 1.64 10.45 10.07
CA GLY A 50 0.76 10.23 11.22
C GLY A 50 1.57 9.98 12.49
N ASN A 51 1.19 8.99 13.29
CA ASN A 51 1.92 8.57 14.49
C ASN A 51 2.84 7.39 14.16
N PRO A 52 4.18 7.54 14.18
CA PRO A 52 5.11 6.44 13.93
C PRO A 52 5.00 5.28 14.92
N GLU A 53 4.48 5.54 16.12
CA GLU A 53 4.24 4.55 17.18
C GLU A 53 2.77 4.14 17.25
N GLY A 54 2.00 4.36 16.17
CA GLY A 54 0.59 4.01 16.11
C GLY A 54 0.37 2.52 15.94
N ASP A 55 -0.53 1.94 16.74
CA ASP A 55 -0.83 0.49 16.69
C ASP A 55 -1.57 0.09 15.41
N ILE A 56 -2.23 1.04 14.74
CA ILE A 56 -2.97 0.79 13.50
C ILE A 56 -2.17 1.35 12.32
N THR A 57 -1.61 0.45 11.51
CA THR A 57 -0.90 0.84 10.29
C THR A 57 -1.81 0.80 9.06
N ILE A 58 -1.85 1.92 8.33
CA ILE A 58 -2.36 2.00 6.96
C ILE A 58 -1.17 2.05 6.02
N VAL A 59 -1.11 1.17 5.03
CA VAL A 59 -0.12 1.28 3.94
C VAL A 59 -0.83 1.83 2.72
N GLU A 60 -0.28 2.85 2.06
CA GLU A 60 -0.78 3.37 0.78
C GLU A 60 0.24 3.17 -0.33
N PHE A 61 -0.14 2.47 -1.40
CA PHE A 61 0.54 2.51 -2.69
C PHE A 61 -0.05 3.64 -3.55
N PHE A 62 0.79 4.59 -3.96
CA PHE A 62 0.33 5.79 -4.66
C PHE A 62 1.25 6.19 -5.82
N ASP A 63 0.75 7.08 -6.69
CA ASP A 63 1.48 7.67 -7.83
C ASP A 63 1.12 9.16 -7.93
N TYR A 64 2.13 10.04 -8.03
CA TYR A 64 1.95 11.49 -8.03
C TYR A 64 1.14 12.06 -9.21
N ASN A 65 1.03 11.32 -10.32
CA ASN A 65 0.18 11.70 -11.45
C ASN A 65 -1.18 10.98 -11.47
N CYS A 66 -1.48 10.18 -10.45
CA CYS A 66 -2.79 9.55 -10.34
C CYS A 66 -3.85 10.53 -9.84
N GLY A 67 -4.85 10.81 -10.69
CA GLY A 67 -5.96 11.69 -10.31
C GLY A 67 -6.79 11.17 -9.12
N TYR A 68 -6.83 9.85 -8.88
CA TYR A 68 -7.49 9.28 -7.70
C TYR A 68 -6.64 9.47 -6.43
N CYS A 69 -5.31 9.31 -6.47
CA CYS A 69 -4.43 9.60 -5.32
C CYS A 69 -4.55 11.05 -4.88
N LYS A 70 -4.56 11.99 -5.83
CA LYS A 70 -4.74 13.43 -5.55
C LYS A 70 -6.04 13.72 -4.80
N ARG A 71 -7.14 13.01 -5.12
CA ARG A 71 -8.41 13.15 -4.39
C ARG A 71 -8.38 12.48 -3.02
N ALA A 72 -7.74 11.32 -2.94
CA ALA A 72 -7.72 10.53 -1.72
C ALA A 72 -6.84 11.13 -0.61
N LEU A 73 -5.90 12.03 -0.94
CA LEU A 73 -5.07 12.72 0.04
C LEU A 73 -5.90 13.40 1.15
N ALA A 74 -7.01 14.05 0.79
CA ALA A 74 -7.87 14.72 1.77
C ALA A 74 -8.55 13.71 2.72
N ASP A 75 -8.99 12.57 2.19
CA ASP A 75 -9.61 11.49 2.97
C ASP A 75 -8.61 10.87 3.95
N LEU A 76 -7.40 10.55 3.47
CA LEU A 76 -6.34 9.99 4.30
C LEU A 76 -5.92 10.95 5.42
N ASN A 77 -5.74 12.24 5.10
CA ASN A 77 -5.43 13.27 6.10
C ASN A 77 -6.54 13.41 7.14
N ALA A 78 -7.81 13.29 6.74
CA ALA A 78 -8.93 13.31 7.67
C ALA A 78 -8.94 12.09 8.61
N VAL A 79 -8.56 10.91 8.11
CA VAL A 79 -8.39 9.70 8.93
C VAL A 79 -7.25 9.90 9.94
N ILE A 80 -6.07 10.32 9.50
CA ILE A 80 -4.93 10.59 10.40
C ILE A 80 -5.32 11.59 11.49
N SER A 81 -5.99 12.67 11.11
CA SER A 81 -6.38 13.74 12.06
C SER A 81 -7.38 13.28 13.12
N LYS A 82 -8.27 12.32 12.78
CA LYS A 82 -9.28 11.80 13.71
C LYS A 82 -8.78 10.64 14.56
N ASN A 83 -7.70 9.98 14.15
CA ASN A 83 -7.19 8.77 14.77
C ASN A 83 -5.71 8.95 15.13
N PRO A 84 -5.37 9.54 16.30
CA PRO A 84 -3.98 9.82 16.67
C PRO A 84 -3.13 8.55 16.87
N ASN A 85 -3.74 7.37 16.90
CA ASN A 85 -3.05 6.08 16.96
C ASN A 85 -2.80 5.46 15.57
N VAL A 86 -3.05 6.19 14.49
CA VAL A 86 -2.82 5.70 13.13
C VAL A 86 -1.41 6.05 12.68
N ARG A 87 -0.68 5.00 12.30
CA ARG A 87 0.57 5.05 11.54
C ARG A 87 0.25 4.90 10.06
N VAL A 88 0.88 5.68 9.19
CA VAL A 88 0.71 5.52 7.75
C VAL A 88 2.06 5.31 7.07
N VAL A 89 2.18 4.23 6.32
CA VAL A 89 3.34 3.87 5.51
C VAL A 89 3.05 4.23 4.06
N LEU A 90 3.94 5.00 3.45
CA LEU A 90 3.79 5.48 2.08
C LEU A 90 4.69 4.67 1.14
N LYS A 91 4.10 4.04 0.12
CA LYS A 91 4.78 3.24 -0.89
C LYS A 91 4.72 3.95 -2.24
N ASP A 92 5.81 4.61 -2.62
CA ASP A 92 5.99 5.15 -3.96
C ASP A 92 5.85 4.03 -5.00
N TYR A 93 4.77 4.07 -5.79
CA TYR A 93 4.42 3.06 -6.77
C TYR A 93 4.11 3.70 -8.13
N PRO A 94 5.15 4.27 -8.80
CA PRO A 94 4.99 4.98 -10.06
C PRO A 94 4.75 4.00 -11.22
N ILE A 95 3.48 3.79 -11.55
CA ILE A 95 3.04 2.82 -12.56
C ILE A 95 2.38 3.47 -13.78
N LEU A 96 2.14 4.78 -13.77
CA LEU A 96 1.38 5.44 -14.83
C LEU A 96 2.22 5.88 -16.02
N ASN A 97 3.41 6.43 -15.78
CA ASN A 97 4.31 6.94 -16.82
C ASN A 97 5.71 7.21 -16.27
N GLU A 98 6.67 7.49 -17.16
CA GLU A 98 8.07 7.78 -16.79
C GLU A 98 8.19 9.02 -15.87
N ASN A 99 7.39 10.06 -16.09
CA ASN A 99 7.40 11.24 -15.24
C ASN A 99 6.90 10.90 -13.81
N SER A 100 6.00 9.92 -13.63
CA SER A 100 5.65 9.47 -12.28
C SER A 100 6.85 8.89 -11.55
N TYR A 101 7.71 8.16 -12.26
CA TYR A 101 8.93 7.59 -11.69
C TYR A 101 9.89 8.69 -11.22
N GLU A 102 10.11 9.71 -12.05
CA GLU A 102 10.95 10.86 -11.68
C GLU A 102 10.39 11.64 -10.48
N LEU A 103 9.07 11.79 -10.35
CA LEU A 103 8.46 12.44 -9.18
C LEU A 103 8.63 11.63 -7.89
N SER A 104 8.51 10.31 -7.97
CA SER A 104 8.81 9.41 -6.84
C SER A 104 10.28 9.50 -6.44
N GLN A 105 11.20 9.53 -7.42
CA GLN A 105 12.62 9.72 -7.17
C GLN A 105 12.90 11.03 -6.41
N LEU A 106 12.35 12.15 -6.90
CA LEU A 106 12.49 13.45 -6.23
C LEU A 106 11.89 13.43 -4.82
N SER A 107 10.80 12.70 -4.61
CA SER A 107 10.14 12.66 -3.31
C SER A 107 10.93 11.89 -2.27
N ILE A 108 11.48 10.75 -2.64
CA ILE A 108 12.38 9.98 -1.77
C ILE A 108 13.63 10.82 -1.43
N ALA A 109 14.23 11.50 -2.41
CA ALA A 109 15.37 12.39 -2.17
C ALA A 109 15.02 13.59 -1.27
N ALA A 110 13.81 14.16 -1.40
CA ALA A 110 13.30 15.15 -0.44
C ALA A 110 13.19 14.56 0.98
N GLY A 111 12.89 13.27 1.08
CA GLY A 111 12.89 12.53 2.34
C GLY A 111 14.27 12.39 2.99
N PHE A 112 15.34 12.24 2.21
CA PHE A 112 16.71 12.28 2.73
C PHE A 112 17.10 13.66 3.31
N GLN A 113 16.33 14.70 3.00
CA GLN A 113 16.45 16.03 3.59
C GLN A 113 15.40 16.29 4.69
N GLY A 114 14.61 15.28 5.08
CA GLY A 114 13.60 15.36 6.14
C GLY A 114 12.28 16.01 5.74
N LYS A 115 12.03 16.23 4.43
CA LYS A 115 10.83 16.92 3.92
C LYS A 115 9.92 16.05 3.04
N TYR A 116 9.98 14.73 3.21
CA TYR A 116 9.17 13.80 2.41
C TYR A 116 7.67 14.15 2.46
N PHE A 117 7.09 14.28 3.65
CA PHE A 117 5.64 14.46 3.79
C PHE A 117 5.14 15.82 3.27
N GLU A 118 5.90 16.89 3.53
CA GLU A 118 5.61 18.23 3.03
C GLU A 118 5.62 18.23 1.49
N TYR A 119 6.66 17.65 0.89
CA TYR A 119 6.79 17.54 -0.55
C TYR A 119 5.72 16.64 -1.19
N HIS A 120 5.47 15.48 -0.60
CA HIS A 120 4.41 14.55 -1.01
C HIS A 120 3.05 15.26 -1.07
N THR A 121 2.71 15.99 -0.01
CA THR A 121 1.46 16.75 0.10
C THR A 121 1.35 17.82 -0.98
N GLU A 122 2.40 18.61 -1.19
CA GLU A 122 2.40 19.65 -2.22
C GLU A 122 2.25 19.09 -3.64
N LEU A 123 2.98 18.00 -3.97
CA LEU A 123 2.87 17.35 -5.27
C LEU A 123 1.47 16.82 -5.54
N LEU A 124 0.86 16.13 -4.56
CA LEU A 124 -0.49 15.60 -4.71
C LEU A 124 -1.55 16.71 -4.77
N ASN A 125 -1.38 17.81 -4.04
CA ASN A 125 -2.28 18.96 -4.09
C ASN A 125 -2.27 19.73 -5.43
N LYS A 126 -1.21 19.62 -6.24
CA LYS A 126 -1.20 20.30 -7.55
C LYS A 126 -2.29 19.73 -8.47
N PRO A 127 -3.12 20.57 -9.12
CA PRO A 127 -4.11 20.09 -10.07
C PRO A 127 -3.46 19.57 -11.35
N GLY A 128 -4.06 18.55 -11.95
CA GLY A 128 -3.57 17.99 -13.21
C GLY A 128 -2.25 17.23 -13.09
N ARG A 129 -1.51 17.14 -14.20
CA ARG A 129 -0.22 16.45 -14.26
C ARG A 129 0.88 17.33 -13.66
N VAL A 130 1.71 16.76 -12.82
CA VAL A 130 2.89 17.44 -12.26
C VAL A 130 4.08 17.19 -13.19
N THR A 131 4.75 18.25 -13.63
CA THR A 131 5.97 18.15 -14.45
C THR A 131 7.21 18.16 -13.56
N TYR A 132 8.36 17.75 -14.10
CA TYR A 132 9.65 17.87 -13.41
C TYR A 132 9.90 19.30 -12.92
N GLN A 133 9.72 20.30 -13.78
CA GLN A 133 9.97 21.71 -13.40
C GLN A 133 9.07 22.15 -12.25
N MET A 134 7.77 21.81 -12.28
CA MET A 134 6.86 22.12 -11.17
C MET A 134 7.31 21.46 -9.87
N ALA A 135 7.84 20.24 -9.93
CA ALA A 135 8.34 19.52 -8.78
C ALA A 135 9.59 20.22 -8.18
N ILE A 136 10.53 20.64 -9.02
CA ILE A 136 11.70 21.44 -8.60
C ILE A 136 11.27 22.80 -7.99
N ASP A 137 10.29 23.47 -8.59
CA ASP A 137 9.78 24.74 -8.06
C ASP A 137 9.17 24.55 -6.67
N ILE A 138 8.34 23.51 -6.48
CA ILE A 138 7.78 23.14 -5.18
C ILE A 138 8.90 22.84 -4.18
N ALA A 139 9.93 22.09 -4.60
CA ALA A 139 11.04 21.75 -3.73
C ALA A 139 11.74 23.02 -3.21
N ALA A 140 11.93 24.00 -4.08
CA ALA A 140 12.53 25.29 -3.71
C ALA A 140 11.61 26.10 -2.79
N GLU A 141 10.29 26.12 -3.06
CA GLU A 141 9.29 26.79 -2.24
C GLU A 141 9.27 26.26 -0.80
N ILE A 142 9.39 24.94 -0.62
CA ILE A 142 9.46 24.32 0.71
C ILE A 142 10.87 24.34 1.30
N GLY A 143 11.85 24.97 0.65
CA GLY A 143 13.20 25.16 1.20
C GLY A 143 14.07 23.90 1.21
N LEU A 144 13.90 23.00 0.24
CA LEU A 144 14.88 21.95 -0.04
C LEU A 144 16.16 22.53 -0.66
N ASP A 145 17.29 21.88 -0.39
CA ASP A 145 18.52 22.10 -1.16
C ASP A 145 18.37 21.42 -2.52
N ILE A 146 18.22 22.23 -3.57
CA ILE A 146 17.98 21.74 -4.93
C ILE A 146 19.20 21.04 -5.51
N GLU A 147 20.42 21.52 -5.21
CA GLU A 147 21.64 20.88 -5.71
C GLU A 147 21.77 19.47 -5.11
N LYS A 148 21.53 19.35 -3.80
CA LYS A 148 21.49 18.04 -3.14
C LYS A 148 20.36 17.17 -3.66
N LEU A 149 19.17 17.74 -3.88
CA LEU A 149 18.02 17.00 -4.41
C LEU A 149 18.32 16.39 -5.79
N GLU A 150 18.87 17.19 -6.71
CA GLU A 150 19.22 16.76 -8.07
C GLU A 150 20.39 15.76 -8.09
N GLN A 151 21.27 15.82 -7.09
CA GLN A 151 22.32 14.82 -6.90
C GLN A 151 21.75 13.47 -6.40
N ASP A 152 20.84 13.52 -5.43
CA ASP A 152 20.41 12.33 -4.69
C ASP A 152 19.28 11.55 -5.41
N PHE A 153 18.38 12.21 -6.14
CA PHE A 153 17.16 11.57 -6.67
C PHE A 153 17.40 10.44 -7.66
N LYS A 154 18.57 10.41 -8.32
CA LYS A 154 18.96 9.33 -9.25
C LYS A 154 19.93 8.31 -8.64
N SER A 155 20.19 8.41 -7.34
CA SER A 155 21.05 7.45 -6.64
C SER A 155 20.50 6.02 -6.73
N GLN A 156 21.39 5.04 -6.55
CA GLN A 156 21.01 3.64 -6.57
C GLN A 156 20.00 3.32 -5.45
N GLU A 157 20.21 3.91 -4.26
CA GLU A 157 19.32 3.75 -3.10
C GLU A 157 17.88 4.16 -3.41
N VAL A 158 17.67 5.35 -4.00
CA VAL A 158 16.34 5.81 -4.41
C VAL A 158 15.70 4.86 -5.44
N ASN A 159 16.47 4.41 -6.42
CA ASN A 159 15.98 3.47 -7.43
C ASN A 159 15.59 2.12 -6.83
N ASP A 160 16.37 1.61 -5.86
CA ASP A 160 16.11 0.35 -5.18
C ASP A 160 14.85 0.44 -4.32
N MET A 161 14.63 1.55 -3.61
CA MET A 161 13.40 1.78 -2.84
C MET A 161 12.15 1.71 -3.73
N ILE A 162 12.16 2.40 -4.88
CA ILE A 162 11.05 2.35 -5.84
C ILE A 162 10.90 0.95 -6.43
N ALA A 163 12.00 0.30 -6.80
CA ALA A 163 11.98 -1.06 -7.36
C ALA A 163 11.39 -2.08 -6.37
N ASN A 164 11.77 -1.99 -5.09
CA ASN A 164 11.26 -2.84 -4.02
C ASN A 164 9.76 -2.63 -3.82
N ASN A 165 9.30 -1.38 -3.76
CA ASN A 165 7.87 -1.06 -3.71
C ASN A 165 7.12 -1.60 -4.93
N LYS A 166 7.74 -1.55 -6.12
CA LYS A 166 7.14 -2.11 -7.33
C LYS A 166 6.99 -3.62 -7.28
N VAL A 167 8.03 -4.33 -6.87
CA VAL A 167 8.01 -5.79 -6.71
C VAL A 167 6.99 -6.20 -5.66
N LEU A 168 6.92 -5.49 -4.54
CA LEU A 168 5.93 -5.72 -3.49
C LEU A 168 4.51 -5.51 -4.01
N GLY A 169 4.24 -4.38 -4.68
CA GLY A 169 2.95 -4.08 -5.29
C GLY A 169 2.50 -5.16 -6.29
N TYR A 170 3.39 -5.62 -7.17
CA TYR A 170 3.09 -6.74 -8.08
C TYR A 170 2.81 -8.04 -7.32
N SER A 171 3.57 -8.33 -6.27
CA SER A 171 3.42 -9.56 -5.47
C SER A 171 2.10 -9.59 -4.70
N LEU A 172 1.60 -8.41 -4.29
CA LEU A 172 0.31 -8.21 -3.64
C LEU A 172 -0.83 -7.92 -4.64
N SER A 173 -0.59 -8.10 -5.94
CA SER A 173 -1.56 -7.85 -7.00
C SER A 173 -2.14 -6.44 -7.01
N VAL A 174 -1.36 -5.42 -6.62
CA VAL A 174 -1.71 -4.00 -6.72
C VAL A 174 -1.71 -3.58 -8.20
N SER A 175 -2.90 -3.48 -8.77
CA SER A 175 -3.12 -3.20 -10.20
C SER A 175 -3.45 -1.73 -10.50
N GLY A 176 -3.54 -0.87 -9.48
CA GLY A 176 -3.86 0.54 -9.62
C GLY A 176 -3.57 1.30 -8.33
N THR A 177 -3.61 2.64 -8.43
CA THR A 177 -3.38 3.55 -7.31
C THR A 177 -4.58 4.51 -7.13
N PRO A 178 -4.89 4.93 -5.89
CA PRO A 178 -4.30 4.46 -4.66
C PRO A 178 -4.77 3.04 -4.32
N SER A 179 -3.99 2.32 -3.53
CA SER A 179 -4.36 1.03 -2.96
C SER A 179 -3.90 1.00 -1.51
N TYR A 180 -4.78 0.55 -0.61
CA TYR A 180 -4.54 0.57 0.82
C TYR A 180 -4.48 -0.83 1.40
N PHE A 181 -3.58 -1.04 2.35
CA PHE A 181 -3.54 -2.23 3.18
C PHE A 181 -3.66 -1.86 4.65
N ILE A 182 -4.60 -2.50 5.35
CA ILE A 182 -4.85 -2.28 6.78
C ILE A 182 -5.11 -3.67 7.38
N ARG A 183 -4.12 -4.20 8.12
CA ARG A 183 -4.09 -5.62 8.49
C ARG A 183 -4.29 -6.51 7.25
N ASP A 184 -5.20 -7.47 7.31
CA ASP A 184 -5.58 -8.40 6.24
C ASP A 184 -6.48 -7.78 5.16
N LEU A 185 -6.85 -6.50 5.26
CA LEU A 185 -7.66 -5.82 4.25
C LEU A 185 -6.81 -5.27 3.11
N ASN A 186 -7.24 -5.51 1.87
CA ASN A 186 -6.75 -4.81 0.67
C ASN A 186 -7.89 -4.00 0.04
N MET A 187 -7.76 -2.68 0.07
CA MET A 187 -8.75 -1.74 -0.43
C MET A 187 -8.21 -1.06 -1.69
N ARG A 188 -8.95 -1.18 -2.80
CA ARG A 188 -8.48 -0.73 -4.12
C ARG A 188 -9.19 0.55 -4.55
N GLY A 189 -8.41 1.56 -4.95
CA GLY A 189 -8.88 2.85 -5.44
C GLY A 189 -9.10 3.88 -4.33
N ALA A 190 -9.57 5.07 -4.71
CA ALA A 190 -9.96 6.11 -3.75
C ALA A 190 -11.30 5.73 -3.09
N VAL A 191 -11.22 4.96 -2.01
CA VAL A 191 -12.37 4.40 -1.29
C VAL A 191 -13.11 5.41 -0.41
N GLY A 192 -12.52 6.57 -0.15
CA GLY A 192 -13.12 7.65 0.63
C GLY A 192 -12.87 7.55 2.13
N PHE A 193 -13.14 8.65 2.85
CA PHE A 193 -12.94 8.76 4.30
C PHE A 193 -13.72 7.68 5.07
N GLU A 194 -15.00 7.47 4.77
CA GLU A 194 -15.86 6.56 5.53
C GLU A 194 -15.34 5.12 5.49
N ALA A 195 -14.93 4.65 4.32
CA ALA A 195 -14.41 3.30 4.15
C ALA A 195 -13.06 3.11 4.86
N LEU A 196 -12.15 4.09 4.76
CA LEU A 196 -10.87 4.04 5.49
C LEU A 196 -11.11 4.07 7.01
N GLN A 197 -12.04 4.89 7.49
CA GLN A 197 -12.38 4.94 8.91
C GLN A 197 -13.00 3.62 9.39
N GLU A 198 -13.84 2.97 8.59
CA GLU A 198 -14.38 1.65 8.92
C GLU A 198 -13.28 0.59 9.02
N ALA A 199 -12.31 0.60 8.09
CA ALA A 199 -11.17 -0.30 8.14
C ALA A 199 -10.25 -0.04 9.36
N VAL A 200 -10.04 1.22 9.74
CA VAL A 200 -9.32 1.58 10.98
C VAL A 200 -10.07 1.09 12.21
N ASN A 201 -11.39 1.26 12.26
CA ASN A 201 -12.21 0.77 13.38
C ASN A 201 -12.17 -0.76 13.48
N TYR A 202 -12.25 -1.45 12.34
CA TYR A 202 -12.08 -2.90 12.27
C TYR A 202 -10.72 -3.32 12.84
N ALA A 203 -9.64 -2.67 12.40
CA ALA A 203 -8.30 -2.99 12.86
C ALA A 203 -8.12 -2.72 14.36
N SER A 204 -8.68 -1.61 14.87
CA SER A 204 -8.67 -1.27 16.29
C SER A 204 -9.45 -2.27 17.14
N GLU A 205 -10.61 -2.74 16.68
CA GLU A 205 -11.37 -3.76 17.40
C GLU A 205 -10.65 -5.11 17.40
N TYR A 206 -9.97 -5.45 16.30
CA TYR A 206 -9.14 -6.67 16.24
C TYR A 206 -8.01 -6.60 17.26
N GLU A 207 -7.22 -5.52 17.28
CA GLU A 207 -6.16 -5.30 18.27
C GLU A 207 -6.68 -5.38 19.71
N ARG A 208 -7.87 -4.81 19.97
CA ARG A 208 -8.51 -4.89 21.30
C ARG A 208 -8.84 -6.32 21.70
N ILE A 209 -9.32 -7.13 20.76
CA ILE A 209 -9.67 -8.54 20.99
C ILE A 209 -8.40 -9.37 21.22
N ASP A 210 -7.36 -9.18 20.42
CA ASP A 210 -6.08 -9.89 20.56
C ASP A 210 -5.42 -9.62 21.91
N ASN A 211 -5.36 -8.34 22.30
CA ASN A 211 -4.83 -7.93 23.59
C ASN A 211 -5.63 -8.54 24.76
N TYR A 212 -6.97 -8.57 24.66
CA TYR A 212 -7.81 -9.21 25.67
C TYR A 212 -7.56 -10.71 25.77
N ILE A 213 -7.48 -11.43 24.64
CA ILE A 213 -7.23 -12.87 24.62
C ILE A 213 -5.86 -13.18 25.23
N SER A 214 -4.84 -12.42 24.85
CA SER A 214 -3.47 -12.56 25.37
C SER A 214 -3.42 -12.35 26.88
N GLN A 215 -4.04 -11.27 27.38
CA GLN A 215 -4.12 -11.01 28.82
C GLN A 215 -4.84 -12.14 29.58
N GLN A 216 -5.94 -12.68 29.03
CA GLN A 216 -6.65 -13.80 29.64
C GLN A 216 -5.77 -15.06 29.67
N ALA A 217 -5.06 -15.35 28.59
CA ALA A 217 -4.14 -16.48 28.50
C ALA A 217 -3.02 -16.38 29.55
N GLU A 218 -2.41 -15.20 29.68
CA GLU A 218 -1.39 -14.90 30.71
C GLU A 218 -1.92 -15.03 32.13
N SER A 219 -3.19 -14.69 32.38
CA SER A 219 -3.86 -14.90 33.68
C SER A 219 -4.19 -16.38 33.99
N GLY A 220 -3.82 -17.32 33.11
CA GLY A 220 -4.04 -18.75 33.28
C GLY A 220 -5.38 -19.26 32.76
N ASN A 221 -6.12 -18.47 31.96
CA ASN A 221 -7.36 -18.92 31.33
C ASN A 221 -7.04 -19.91 30.21
N LYS A 222 -7.29 -21.20 30.46
CA LYS A 222 -6.97 -22.29 29.54
C LYS A 222 -7.72 -22.21 28.21
N GLU A 223 -8.93 -21.66 28.18
CA GLU A 223 -9.68 -21.51 26.93
C GLU A 223 -9.12 -20.36 26.09
N ALA A 224 -8.77 -19.24 26.72
CA ALA A 224 -8.08 -18.14 26.03
C ALA A 224 -6.73 -18.62 25.47
N TYR A 225 -5.95 -19.38 26.22
CA TYR A 225 -4.69 -19.97 25.75
C TYR A 225 -4.89 -20.89 24.52
N LYS A 226 -5.96 -21.69 24.49
CA LYS A 226 -6.28 -22.52 23.31
C LYS A 226 -6.65 -21.67 22.09
N VAL A 227 -7.41 -20.58 22.28
CA VAL A 227 -7.77 -19.65 21.21
C VAL A 227 -6.51 -18.97 20.68
N MET A 228 -5.67 -18.46 21.57
CA MET A 228 -4.37 -17.84 21.27
C MET A 228 -3.51 -18.77 20.40
N LEU A 229 -3.34 -20.04 20.80
CA LEU A 229 -2.59 -21.03 20.01
C LEU A 229 -3.24 -21.38 18.67
N ARG A 230 -4.58 -21.44 18.61
CA ARG A 230 -5.30 -21.80 17.38
C ARG A 230 -5.18 -20.73 16.31
N TYR A 231 -5.25 -19.46 16.71
CA TYR A 231 -5.28 -18.32 15.79
C TYR A 231 -3.94 -17.61 15.67
N GLY A 232 -2.91 -18.07 16.37
CA GLY A 232 -1.55 -17.57 16.24
C GLY A 232 -1.31 -16.20 16.89
N LEU A 233 -2.02 -15.91 17.99
CA LEU A 233 -1.96 -14.64 18.72
C LEU A 233 -0.81 -14.65 19.76
N TYR A 234 0.44 -14.84 19.33
CA TYR A 234 1.61 -15.00 20.23
C TYR A 234 2.69 -13.94 20.04
#